data_AF-A0A519VTP2-F1
#
_entry.id   AF-A0A519VTP2-F1
#
_cell.length_a   1.000
_cell.length_b   1.000
_cell.length_c   1.000
_cell.angle_alpha   90.00
_cell.angle_beta   90.00
_cell.angle_gamma   90.00
#
_symmetry.space_group_name_H-M   'P 1'
#
loop_
_entity.id
_entity.type
_entity.pdbx_description
1 polymer ?
#
loop_
_entity_poly.entity_id
_entity_poly.type
_entity_poly.pdbx_seq_one_letter_code
_entity_poly.pdbx_strand_id
1 'polypeptide(L)'
;MGRDGGRPAGERGRANRHGPLPGADGPPVAAAAGRGQQPGLYPALRRDYAPARDARGAGGHSPGLGQWRLRIVTAFTLGHSRTLLLGALGWVHLPSQPVEVLIAGASLVSAVHAWRPVFPGREGWVAAGFGLVHGLAFASKLAGLHLDAGRLGLSILGFNLGIELMQLFVLALTVPWLLLLSRPPTRPCARPARRWPAWPRWPRWPSASAASPMR
;
A
#
# COMPACT_ATOMS: atom_id res chain seq x y z
N MET A 1 47.87 -43.37 59.33
CA MET A 1 47.03 -44.57 59.14
C MET A 1 45.69 -44.26 59.79
N GLY A 2 44.58 -44.36 59.04
CA GLY A 2 43.21 -44.17 59.55
C GLY A 2 42.43 -43.02 58.91
N ARG A 3 41.57 -43.35 57.93
CA ARG A 3 40.43 -42.55 57.44
C ARG A 3 39.28 -42.66 58.45
N ASP A 4 38.45 -41.63 58.56
CA ASP A 4 36.97 -41.65 58.69
C ASP A 4 36.52 -40.18 58.89
N GLY A 5 35.51 -39.60 58.23
CA GLY A 5 34.32 -40.18 57.65
C GLY A 5 33.14 -40.00 58.61
N GLY A 6 32.47 -38.84 58.58
CA GLY A 6 31.15 -38.69 59.22
C GLY A 6 30.88 -37.35 59.90
N ARG A 7 30.12 -36.47 59.23
CA ARG A 7 29.31 -35.44 59.89
C ARG A 7 27.93 -36.04 60.20
N PRO A 8 27.35 -35.75 61.37
CA PRO A 8 25.90 -35.58 61.42
C PRO A 8 25.43 -34.32 62.16
N ALA A 9 24.43 -33.72 61.51
CA ALA A 9 23.31 -32.90 61.97
C ALA A 9 23.06 -32.68 63.48
N GLY A 10 22.95 -31.39 63.82
CA GLY A 10 22.28 -30.78 64.97
C GLY A 10 22.61 -29.28 64.86
N GLU A 11 21.71 -28.33 64.72
CA GLU A 11 20.57 -28.03 65.59
C GLU A 11 19.45 -27.37 64.77
N ARG A 12 18.23 -27.89 64.94
CA ARG A 12 16.99 -27.15 64.66
C ARG A 12 16.53 -26.55 65.99
N GLY A 13 16.38 -25.22 66.04
CA GLY A 13 15.92 -24.58 67.26
C GLY A 13 15.76 -23.07 67.12
N ARG A 14 14.81 -22.61 66.30
CA ARG A 14 14.17 -21.29 66.52
C ARG A 14 12.67 -21.40 66.40
N ALA A 15 12.04 -21.09 67.53
CA ALA A 15 10.63 -21.16 67.80
C ALA A 15 9.85 -20.17 66.93
N ASN A 16 8.80 -20.70 66.30
CA ASN A 16 7.73 -19.95 65.66
C ASN A 16 6.84 -19.36 66.77
N ARG A 17 6.82 -18.03 66.93
CA ARG A 17 5.78 -17.31 67.68
C ARG A 17 5.19 -16.23 66.78
N HIS A 18 4.13 -16.58 66.07
CA HIS A 18 3.13 -15.62 65.62
C HIS A 18 1.76 -16.28 65.76
N GLY A 19 0.91 -15.70 66.62
CA GLY A 19 -0.44 -16.17 66.89
C GLY A 19 -1.40 -15.96 65.72
N PRO A 20 -2.59 -16.58 65.77
CA PRO A 20 -3.59 -16.46 64.71
C PRO A 20 -4.33 -15.11 64.81
N LEU A 21 -4.39 -14.38 63.69
CA LEU A 21 -5.28 -13.23 63.52
C LEU A 21 -6.62 -13.70 62.91
N PRO A 22 -7.78 -13.28 63.45
CA PRO A 22 -9.09 -13.60 62.90
C PRO A 22 -9.51 -12.58 61.84
N GLY A 23 -10.19 -13.03 60.78
CA GLY A 23 -10.82 -12.15 59.79
C GLY A 23 -10.92 -12.73 58.39
N ALA A 24 -11.81 -13.71 58.20
CA ALA A 24 -12.61 -13.78 56.98
C ALA A 24 -13.43 -12.47 56.92
N ASP A 25 -13.57 -11.77 55.80
CA ASP A 25 -14.56 -12.10 54.77
C ASP A 25 -14.22 -11.36 53.46
N GLY A 26 -13.68 -12.09 52.48
CA GLY A 26 -13.69 -11.66 51.08
C GLY A 26 -14.97 -12.17 50.42
N PRO A 27 -15.71 -11.37 49.62
CA PRO A 27 -16.97 -11.84 49.05
C PRO A 27 -16.77 -13.01 48.07
N PRO A 28 -17.72 -13.96 48.03
CA PRO A 28 -17.59 -15.20 47.26
C PRO A 28 -17.65 -14.96 45.75
N VAL A 29 -16.66 -15.51 45.03
CA VAL A 29 -16.71 -15.67 43.57
C VAL A 29 -17.60 -16.87 43.25
N ALA A 30 -18.91 -16.65 43.20
CA ALA A 30 -19.84 -17.60 42.61
C ALA A 30 -21.11 -16.91 42.09
N ALA A 31 -21.42 -17.21 40.83
CA ALA A 31 -22.74 -17.21 40.23
C ALA A 31 -23.55 -15.89 40.23
N ALA A 32 -23.47 -15.16 39.12
CA ALA A 32 -24.58 -14.35 38.64
C ALA A 32 -24.72 -14.50 37.12
N ALA A 33 -25.37 -15.59 36.72
CA ALA A 33 -26.06 -15.68 35.44
C ALA A 33 -27.24 -14.68 35.47
N GLY A 34 -26.93 -13.40 35.28
CA GLY A 34 -27.91 -12.35 35.08
C GLY A 34 -28.05 -12.07 33.60
N ARG A 35 -29.14 -12.56 32.99
CA ARG A 35 -29.68 -11.98 31.75
C ARG A 35 -30.14 -10.56 32.05
N GLY A 36 -29.18 -9.65 32.16
CA GLY A 36 -29.38 -8.21 32.20
C GLY A 36 -29.58 -7.73 30.77
N GLN A 37 -30.82 -7.75 30.32
CA GLN A 37 -31.29 -7.07 29.13
C GLN A 37 -30.95 -5.58 29.29
N GLN A 38 -29.81 -5.16 28.73
CA GLN A 38 -29.42 -3.75 28.68
C GLN A 38 -30.46 -3.00 27.83
N PRO A 39 -31.22 -2.06 28.40
CA PRO A 39 -32.22 -1.31 27.67
C PRO A 39 -31.53 -0.45 26.61
N GLY A 40 -32.08 -0.48 25.40
CA GLY A 40 -31.52 0.15 24.21
C GLY A 40 -31.16 1.61 24.45
N LEU A 41 -29.87 1.92 24.35
CA LEU A 41 -29.40 3.31 24.40
C LEU A 41 -28.34 3.61 23.35
N TYR A 42 -28.44 2.97 22.17
CA TYR A 42 -27.77 3.44 20.94
C TYR A 42 -28.53 2.99 19.67
N PRO A 43 -29.69 3.59 19.31
CA PRO A 43 -30.29 3.35 17.99
C PRO A 43 -29.60 4.14 16.87
N ALA A 44 -28.72 5.10 17.19
CA ALA A 44 -28.31 6.15 16.24
C ALA A 44 -26.89 6.02 15.65
N LEU A 45 -26.08 5.04 16.08
CA LEU A 45 -24.69 4.88 15.61
C LEU A 45 -24.40 3.48 15.06
N ARG A 46 -25.44 2.73 14.70
CA ARG A 46 -25.33 1.44 14.01
C ARG A 46 -25.55 1.56 12.49
N ARG A 47 -25.45 2.77 11.93
CA ARG A 47 -25.65 3.05 10.50
C ARG A 47 -24.37 3.09 9.66
N ASP A 48 -23.20 3.25 10.27
CA ASP A 48 -22.00 3.62 9.49
C ASP A 48 -20.91 2.54 9.42
N TYR A 49 -21.13 1.35 9.99
CA TYR A 49 -20.18 0.24 9.89
C TYR A 49 -20.87 -1.12 9.72
N ALA A 50 -21.86 -1.19 8.83
CA ALA A 50 -22.11 -2.44 8.13
C ALA A 50 -20.98 -2.57 7.08
N PRO A 51 -20.09 -3.57 7.15
CA PRO A 51 -19.26 -3.87 5.98
C PRO A 51 -20.24 -4.13 4.84
N ALA A 52 -20.10 -3.39 3.73
CA ALA A 52 -20.87 -3.57 2.52
C ALA A 52 -20.61 -4.98 1.94
N ARG A 53 -21.16 -5.99 2.61
CA ARG A 53 -21.43 -7.31 2.08
C ARG A 53 -22.74 -7.16 1.33
N ASP A 54 -22.63 -6.63 0.13
CA ASP A 54 -23.47 -6.90 -1.03
C ASP A 54 -23.30 -5.78 -2.07
N ALA A 55 -22.17 -5.85 -2.77
CA ALA A 55 -22.04 -5.30 -4.12
C ALA A 55 -21.91 -6.45 -5.13
N ARG A 56 -22.63 -7.56 -4.91
CA ARG A 56 -22.83 -8.64 -5.89
C ARG A 56 -24.04 -8.33 -6.77
N GLY A 57 -24.06 -7.15 -7.38
CA GLY A 57 -25.22 -6.62 -8.08
C GLY A 57 -24.90 -5.46 -9.03
N ALA A 58 -23.78 -5.54 -9.74
CA ALA A 58 -23.55 -4.77 -10.97
C ALA A 58 -22.56 -5.56 -11.81
N GLY A 59 -22.97 -5.99 -13.00
CA GLY A 59 -22.21 -6.85 -13.92
C GLY A 59 -20.96 -6.21 -14.54
N GLY A 60 -20.20 -5.44 -13.77
CA GLY A 60 -18.88 -4.98 -14.15
C GLY A 60 -17.89 -6.11 -13.94
N HIS A 61 -17.39 -6.70 -15.02
CA HIS A 61 -16.20 -7.54 -14.96
C HIS A 61 -15.06 -6.65 -14.45
N SER A 62 -14.77 -6.66 -13.15
CA SER A 62 -13.53 -6.11 -12.63
C SER A 62 -12.41 -6.82 -13.36
N PRO A 63 -11.66 -6.15 -14.26
CA PRO A 63 -10.66 -6.82 -15.07
C PRO A 63 -9.69 -7.51 -14.13
N GLY A 64 -9.46 -8.81 -14.34
CA GLY A 64 -8.54 -9.57 -13.49
C GLY A 64 -7.15 -8.92 -13.44
N LEU A 65 -6.35 -9.25 -12.42
CA LEU A 65 -5.00 -8.69 -12.25
C LEU A 65 -4.10 -8.89 -13.50
N GLY A 66 -4.41 -9.85 -14.37
CA GLY A 66 -3.73 -10.00 -15.67
C GLY A 66 -4.21 -8.99 -16.72
N GLN A 67 -5.52 -8.74 -16.81
CA GLN A 67 -6.11 -7.90 -17.85
C GLN A 67 -5.72 -6.43 -17.72
N TRP A 68 -5.59 -5.89 -16.50
CA TRP A 68 -5.13 -4.50 -16.33
C TRP A 68 -3.66 -4.32 -16.73
N ARG A 69 -2.80 -5.31 -16.46
CA ARG A 69 -1.38 -5.28 -16.86
C ARG A 69 -1.23 -5.26 -18.37
N LEU A 70 -1.98 -6.13 -19.06
CA LEU A 70 -1.98 -6.17 -20.52
C LEU A 70 -2.40 -4.83 -21.12
N ARG A 71 -3.45 -4.20 -20.57
CA ARG A 71 -3.89 -2.85 -21.01
C ARG A 71 -2.77 -1.80 -20.90
N ILE A 72 -1.99 -1.82 -19.82
CA ILE A 72 -0.87 -0.89 -19.62
C ILE A 72 0.24 -1.14 -20.63
N VAL A 73 0.65 -2.40 -20.80
CA VAL A 73 1.69 -2.78 -21.76
C VAL A 73 1.27 -2.39 -23.18
N THR A 74 0.05 -2.73 -23.58
CA THR A 74 -0.50 -2.36 -24.89
C THR A 74 -0.56 -0.84 -25.06
N ALA A 75 -1.00 -0.08 -24.05
CA ALA A 75 -1.07 1.38 -24.13
C ALA A 75 0.31 2.02 -24.32
N PHE A 76 1.33 1.53 -23.60
CA PHE A 76 2.71 1.96 -23.78
C PHE A 76 3.19 1.67 -25.21
N THR A 77 3.03 0.43 -25.69
CA THR A 77 3.50 0.01 -27.01
C THR A 77 2.82 0.83 -28.11
N LEU A 78 1.50 1.04 -28.03
CA LEU A 78 0.77 1.85 -29.01
C LEU A 78 1.24 3.31 -29.04
N GLY A 79 1.44 3.94 -27.88
CA GLY A 79 1.96 5.29 -27.80
C GLY A 79 3.36 5.38 -28.41
N HIS A 80 4.23 4.47 -27.98
CA HIS A 80 5.60 4.39 -28.42
C HIS A 80 5.75 4.22 -29.93
N SER A 81 5.10 3.19 -30.51
CA SER A 81 5.17 2.91 -31.94
C SER A 81 4.60 4.06 -32.77
N ARG A 82 3.57 4.77 -32.28
CA ARG A 82 3.00 5.93 -32.97
C ARG A 82 4.03 7.06 -33.10
N THR A 83 4.65 7.47 -32.01
CA THR A 83 5.69 8.53 -32.04
C THR A 83 6.94 8.12 -32.80
N LEU A 84 7.32 6.85 -32.69
CA LEU A 84 8.44 6.32 -33.45
C LEU A 84 8.18 6.43 -34.95
N LEU A 85 7.02 5.98 -35.41
CA LEU A 85 6.64 6.07 -36.81
C LEU A 85 6.58 7.52 -37.29
N LEU A 86 5.95 8.41 -36.52
CA LEU A 86 5.84 9.82 -36.87
C LEU A 86 7.20 10.51 -37.00
N GLY A 87 8.12 10.26 -36.07
CA GLY A 87 9.47 10.84 -36.16
C GLY A 87 10.33 10.18 -37.23
N ALA A 88 10.21 8.85 -37.43
CA ALA A 88 10.91 8.12 -38.48
C ALA A 88 10.49 8.55 -39.90
N LEU A 89 9.20 8.87 -40.11
CA LEU A 89 8.69 9.44 -41.36
C LEU A 89 9.05 10.93 -41.54
N GLY A 90 9.70 11.53 -40.54
CA GLY A 90 10.10 12.93 -40.55
C GLY A 90 8.96 13.93 -40.31
N TRP A 91 7.75 13.47 -39.98
CA TRP A 91 6.61 14.34 -39.69
C TRP A 91 6.78 15.13 -38.39
N VAL A 92 7.60 14.60 -37.47
CA VAL A 92 7.95 15.23 -36.20
C VAL A 92 9.47 15.30 -36.08
N HIS A 93 10.02 16.51 -36.15
CA HIS A 93 11.44 16.78 -35.94
C HIS A 93 11.61 17.65 -34.70
N LEU A 94 12.14 17.06 -33.62
CA LEU A 94 12.55 17.79 -32.43
C LEU A 94 14.07 17.67 -32.24
N PRO A 95 14.74 18.75 -31.78
CA PRO A 95 16.14 18.68 -31.37
C PRO A 95 16.30 17.73 -30.19
N SER A 96 17.46 17.07 -30.06
CA SER A 96 17.67 16.02 -29.05
C SER A 96 17.58 16.51 -27.61
N GLN A 97 18.01 17.74 -27.34
CA GLN A 97 18.12 18.26 -25.97
C GLN A 97 16.76 18.37 -25.25
N PRO A 98 15.68 18.94 -25.84
CA PRO A 98 14.35 18.85 -25.24
C PRO A 98 13.84 17.42 -25.06
N VAL A 99 14.16 16.52 -25.99
CA VAL A 99 13.72 15.12 -25.94
C VAL A 99 14.36 14.40 -24.74
N GLU A 100 15.64 14.62 -24.49
CA GLU A 100 16.37 14.09 -23.32
C GLU A 100 15.75 14.58 -22.00
N VAL A 101 15.43 15.87 -21.91
CA VAL A 101 14.78 16.46 -20.73
C VAL A 101 13.39 15.86 -20.52
N LEU A 102 12.61 15.69 -21.58
CA LEU A 102 11.28 15.09 -21.52
C LEU A 102 11.35 13.64 -21.04
N ILE A 103 12.31 12.85 -21.51
CA ILE A 103 12.50 11.46 -21.08
C ILE A 103 12.87 11.39 -19.60
N ALA A 104 13.79 12.23 -19.15
CA ALA A 104 14.19 12.31 -17.75
C ALA A 104 12.98 12.66 -16.87
N GLY A 105 12.21 13.69 -17.27
CA GLY A 105 11.00 14.10 -16.57
C GLY A 105 9.93 13.01 -16.55
N ALA A 106 9.65 12.36 -17.68
CA ALA A 106 8.66 11.31 -17.78
C ALA A 106 9.05 10.06 -16.96
N SER A 107 10.34 9.73 -16.89
CA SER A 107 10.86 8.66 -16.04
C SER A 107 10.70 8.98 -14.55
N LEU A 108 10.98 10.23 -14.15
CA LEU A 108 10.78 10.69 -12.78
C LEU A 108 9.29 10.62 -12.38
N VAL A 109 8.40 11.12 -13.24
CA VAL A 109 6.94 11.05 -13.01
C VAL A 109 6.48 9.60 -12.87
N SER A 110 6.97 8.71 -13.72
CA SER A 110 6.64 7.28 -13.68
C SER A 110 7.13 6.61 -12.39
N ALA A 111 8.35 6.94 -11.94
CA ALA A 111 8.90 6.45 -10.68
C ALA A 111 8.09 6.94 -9.47
N VAL A 112 7.71 8.23 -9.46
CA VAL A 112 6.86 8.80 -8.40
C VAL A 112 5.50 8.12 -8.39
N HIS A 113 4.88 7.93 -9.56
CA HIS A 113 3.59 7.24 -9.70
C HIS A 113 3.64 5.79 -9.23
N ALA A 114 4.76 5.09 -9.46
CA ALA A 114 4.96 3.73 -8.98
C ALA A 114 5.09 3.67 -7.45
N TRP A 115 5.68 4.68 -6.81
CA TRP A 115 5.81 4.75 -5.35
C TRP A 115 4.50 5.17 -4.66
N ARG A 116 3.86 6.25 -5.14
CA ARG A 116 2.51 6.66 -4.72
C ARG A 116 1.67 6.86 -5.97
N PRO A 117 0.55 6.14 -6.15
CA PRO A 117 -0.30 6.32 -7.33
C PRO A 117 -0.86 7.74 -7.36
N VAL A 118 -0.19 8.63 -8.11
CA VAL A 118 -0.58 10.04 -8.27
C VAL A 118 -1.87 10.17 -9.09
N PHE A 119 -2.10 9.21 -10.00
CA PHE A 119 -3.24 9.18 -10.91
C PHE A 119 -3.97 7.83 -10.86
N PRO A 120 -4.65 7.51 -9.75
CA PRO A 120 -5.32 6.21 -9.59
C PRO A 120 -6.38 6.01 -10.69
N GLY A 121 -6.32 4.88 -11.38
CA GLY A 121 -7.23 4.52 -12.47
C GLY A 121 -6.87 5.10 -13.84
N ARG A 122 -5.74 5.83 -13.97
CA ARG A 122 -5.25 6.40 -15.24
C ARG A 122 -3.91 5.82 -15.68
N GLU A 123 -3.55 4.65 -15.17
CA GLU A 123 -2.25 4.00 -15.40
C GLU A 123 -2.00 3.77 -16.91
N GLY A 124 -3.04 3.44 -17.67
CA GLY A 124 -2.94 3.31 -19.13
C GLY A 124 -2.56 4.62 -19.85
N TRP A 125 -3.06 5.77 -19.38
CA TRP A 125 -2.71 7.07 -19.95
C TRP A 125 -1.30 7.49 -19.58
N VAL A 126 -0.87 7.23 -18.35
CA VAL A 126 0.51 7.46 -17.91
C VAL A 126 1.47 6.62 -18.76
N ALA A 127 1.13 5.34 -18.98
CA ALA A 127 1.92 4.42 -19.81
C ALA A 127 1.96 4.85 -21.28
N ALA A 128 0.83 5.26 -21.86
CA ALA A 128 0.79 5.79 -23.21
C ALA A 128 1.62 7.08 -23.36
N GLY A 129 1.50 8.01 -22.40
CA GLY A 129 2.28 9.25 -22.35
C GLY A 129 3.79 9.00 -22.24
N PHE A 130 4.19 8.08 -21.37
CA PHE A 130 5.57 7.64 -21.26
C PHE A 130 6.07 7.01 -22.56
N GLY A 131 5.26 6.14 -23.18
CA GLY A 131 5.55 5.54 -24.50
C GLY A 131 5.79 6.58 -25.59
N LEU A 132 4.91 7.59 -25.69
CA LEU A 132 5.02 8.68 -26.66
C LEU A 132 6.35 9.45 -26.52
N VAL A 133 6.66 9.90 -25.31
CA VAL A 133 7.91 10.65 -25.05
C VAL A 133 9.13 9.79 -25.36
N HIS A 134 9.09 8.52 -24.98
CA HIS A 134 10.21 7.61 -25.21
C HIS A 134 10.40 7.26 -26.69
N GLY A 135 9.32 7.14 -27.48
CA GLY A 135 9.38 6.86 -28.91
C GLY A 135 10.04 7.99 -29.71
N LEU A 136 9.89 9.23 -29.26
CA LEU A 136 10.53 10.38 -29.87
C LEU A 136 12.07 10.32 -29.78
N ALA A 137 12.61 9.79 -28.67
CA ALA A 137 14.05 9.64 -28.46
C ALA A 137 14.73 8.82 -29.55
N PHE A 138 14.15 7.66 -29.83
CA PHE A 138 14.68 6.74 -30.81
C PHE A 138 14.42 7.23 -32.23
N ALA A 139 13.27 7.87 -32.48
CA ALA A 139 12.97 8.48 -33.77
C ALA A 139 14.00 9.56 -34.15
N SER A 140 14.41 10.42 -33.21
CA SER A 140 15.47 11.42 -33.43
C SER A 140 16.81 10.79 -33.80
N LYS A 141 17.12 9.58 -33.28
CA LYS A 141 18.34 8.83 -33.67
C LYS A 141 18.21 8.23 -35.06
N LEU A 142 17.06 7.62 -35.40
CA LEU A 142 16.80 7.06 -36.72
C LEU A 142 16.81 8.11 -37.83
N ALA A 143 16.25 9.29 -37.57
CA ALA A 143 16.26 10.40 -38.52
C ALA A 143 17.68 10.80 -38.94
N GLY A 144 18.67 10.67 -38.04
CA GLY A 144 20.07 10.94 -38.34
C GLY A 144 20.81 9.84 -39.13
N LEU A 145 20.20 8.67 -39.33
CA LEU A 145 20.84 7.53 -40.00
C LEU A 145 20.58 7.46 -41.52
N HIS A 146 19.76 8.35 -42.08
CA HIS A 146 19.45 8.43 -43.53
C HIS A 146 19.17 7.06 -44.17
N LEU A 147 18.36 6.24 -43.52
CA LEU A 147 18.06 4.87 -43.96
C LEU A 147 17.08 4.86 -45.14
N ASP A 148 17.24 3.87 -46.03
CA ASP A 148 16.19 3.54 -47.00
C ASP A 148 14.94 2.97 -46.30
N ALA A 149 13.80 3.02 -47.00
CA ALA A 149 12.51 2.63 -46.42
C ALA A 149 12.46 1.18 -45.90
N GLY A 150 13.17 0.25 -46.56
CA GLY A 150 13.22 -1.15 -46.15
C GLY A 150 13.99 -1.34 -44.85
N ARG A 151 15.18 -0.72 -44.75
CA ARG A 151 15.97 -0.72 -43.52
C ARG A 151 15.26 0.01 -42.38
N LEU A 152 14.57 1.11 -42.67
CA LEU A 152 13.77 1.83 -41.68
C LEU A 152 12.65 0.94 -41.12
N GLY A 153 11.90 0.28 -41.99
CA GLY A 153 10.85 -0.66 -41.60
C GLY A 153 11.37 -1.81 -40.73
N LEU A 154 12.51 -2.41 -41.13
CA LEU A 154 13.15 -3.48 -40.35
C LEU A 154 13.64 -2.99 -38.99
N SER A 155 14.17 -1.76 -38.92
CA SER A 155 14.65 -1.15 -37.68
C SER A 155 13.50 -0.86 -36.72
N ILE A 156 12.38 -0.32 -37.22
CA ILE A 156 11.16 -0.10 -36.43
C ILE A 156 10.61 -1.42 -35.90
N LEU A 157 10.55 -2.46 -36.76
CA LEU A 157 10.06 -3.78 -36.36
C LEU A 157 10.96 -4.42 -35.29
N GLY A 158 12.27 -4.47 -35.53
CA GLY A 158 13.22 -5.06 -34.60
C GLY A 158 13.25 -4.35 -33.25
N PHE A 159 13.09 -3.02 -33.24
CA PHE A 159 13.02 -2.26 -32.00
C PHE A 159 11.75 -2.53 -31.19
N ASN A 160 10.57 -2.54 -31.84
CA ASN A 160 9.31 -2.88 -31.15
C ASN A 160 9.37 -4.30 -30.55
N LEU A 161 9.92 -5.26 -31.30
CA LEU A 161 10.09 -6.64 -30.82
C LEU A 161 11.07 -6.68 -29.63
N GLY A 162 12.17 -5.93 -29.70
CA GLY A 162 13.12 -5.81 -28.60
C GLY A 162 12.49 -5.24 -27.33
N ILE A 163 11.63 -4.23 -27.44
CA ILE A 163 10.89 -3.66 -26.31
C ILE A 163 9.96 -4.70 -25.69
N GLU A 164 9.17 -5.40 -26.50
CA GLU A 164 8.25 -6.42 -26.01
C GLU A 164 8.99 -7.54 -25.27
N LEU A 165 10.11 -8.02 -25.83
CA LEU A 165 10.97 -9.01 -25.19
C LEU A 165 11.56 -8.50 -23.87
N MET A 166 12.07 -7.26 -23.83
CA MET A 166 12.61 -6.66 -22.62
C MET A 166 11.53 -6.48 -21.54
N GLN A 167 10.33 -6.04 -21.91
CA GLN A 167 9.20 -5.90 -20.98
C GLN A 167 8.80 -7.25 -20.38
N LEU A 168 8.69 -8.29 -21.21
CA LEU A 168 8.39 -9.65 -20.75
C LEU A 168 9.50 -10.18 -19.84
N PHE A 169 10.76 -9.94 -20.20
CA PHE A 169 11.93 -10.32 -19.40
C PHE A 169 11.94 -9.65 -18.02
N VAL A 170 11.78 -8.31 -17.97
CA VAL A 170 11.71 -7.56 -16.71
C VAL A 170 10.52 -8.02 -15.87
N LEU A 171 9.36 -8.24 -16.47
CA LEU A 171 8.17 -8.73 -15.77
C LEU A 171 8.41 -10.13 -15.19
N ALA A 172 9.03 -11.03 -15.95
CA ALA A 172 9.36 -12.38 -15.52
C ALA A 172 10.34 -12.41 -14.34
N LEU A 173 11.29 -11.46 -14.29
CA LEU A 173 12.24 -11.35 -13.19
C LEU A 173 11.66 -10.67 -11.94
N THR A 174 10.89 -9.59 -12.13
CA THR A 174 10.45 -8.73 -11.01
C THR A 174 9.20 -9.25 -10.32
N VAL A 175 8.21 -9.76 -11.06
CA VAL A 175 6.93 -10.19 -10.48
C VAL A 175 7.08 -11.32 -9.47
N PRO A 176 7.87 -12.39 -9.71
CA PRO A 176 8.06 -13.45 -8.71
C PRO A 176 8.63 -12.91 -7.40
N TRP A 177 9.65 -12.06 -7.47
CA TRP A 177 10.27 -11.45 -6.28
C TRP A 177 9.30 -10.55 -5.52
N LEU A 178 8.52 -9.72 -6.23
CA LEU A 178 7.48 -8.93 -5.59
C LEU A 178 6.43 -9.81 -4.90
N LEU A 179 6.04 -10.95 -5.50
CA LEU A 179 5.10 -11.88 -4.89
C LEU A 179 5.66 -12.59 -3.65
N LEU A 180 6.96 -12.96 -3.67
CA LEU A 180 7.62 -13.56 -2.51
C LEU A 180 7.75 -12.57 -1.34
N LEU A 181 8.11 -11.32 -1.63
CA LEU A 181 8.30 -10.26 -0.63
C LEU A 181 6.97 -9.70 -0.12
N SER A 182 5.90 -9.76 -0.90
CA SER A 182 4.57 -9.25 -0.53
C SER A 182 3.73 -10.22 0.30
N ARG A 183 4.30 -11.33 0.77
CA ARG A 183 3.59 -12.22 1.70
C ARG A 183 3.30 -11.46 2.99
N PRO A 184 2.03 -11.19 3.34
CA PRO A 184 1.73 -10.52 4.59
C PRO A 184 2.21 -11.43 5.73
N PRO A 185 2.89 -10.89 6.77
CA PRO A 185 3.15 -11.69 7.96
C PRO A 185 1.81 -12.19 8.47
N THR A 186 1.64 -13.50 8.52
CA THR A 186 0.55 -14.17 9.21
C THR A 186 0.67 -13.80 10.68
N ARG A 187 0.15 -12.64 11.06
CA ARG A 187 -0.06 -12.28 12.46
C ARG A 187 -1.43 -12.86 12.83
N PRO A 188 -1.52 -13.91 13.66
CA PRO A 188 -2.77 -14.20 14.35
C PRO A 188 -3.13 -12.93 15.14
N CYS A 189 -4.19 -12.24 14.71
CA CYS A 189 -4.59 -11.00 15.32
C CYS A 189 -5.25 -11.29 16.67
N ALA A 190 -4.46 -11.44 17.73
CA ALA A 190 -4.91 -11.00 19.04
C ALA A 190 -4.96 -9.47 18.95
N ARG A 191 -6.12 -8.91 18.60
CA ARG A 191 -6.36 -7.45 18.65
C ARG A 191 -6.03 -6.99 20.08
N PRO A 192 -4.97 -6.21 20.34
CA PRO A 192 -4.93 -5.48 21.60
C PRO A 192 -6.07 -4.48 21.51
N ALA A 193 -7.03 -4.57 22.43
CA ALA A 193 -8.07 -3.56 22.56
C ALA A 193 -7.37 -2.22 22.81
N ARG A 194 -7.20 -1.43 21.74
CA ARG A 194 -6.65 -0.07 21.81
C ARG A 194 -7.71 0.77 22.50
N ARG A 195 -7.76 0.70 23.84
CA ARG A 195 -8.48 1.64 24.68
C ARG A 195 -7.77 2.98 24.52
N TRP A 196 -8.29 3.80 23.61
CA TRP A 196 -7.91 5.19 23.55
C TRP A 196 -8.31 5.85 24.87
N PRO A 197 -7.42 6.56 25.58
CA PRO A 197 -7.83 7.38 26.71
C PRO A 197 -8.79 8.45 26.18
N ALA A 198 -9.91 8.65 26.88
CA ALA A 198 -10.91 9.64 26.51
C ALA A 198 -10.27 11.04 26.51
N TRP A 199 -10.49 11.79 25.43
CA TRP A 199 -10.02 13.17 25.30
C TRP A 199 -10.76 14.07 26.31
N PRO A 200 -10.07 14.99 27.00
CA PRO A 200 -10.73 15.96 27.87
C PRO A 200 -11.71 16.83 27.08
N ARG A 201 -12.91 17.05 27.61
CA ARG A 201 -13.89 17.95 26.98
C ARG A 201 -13.43 19.40 27.15
N TRP A 202 -13.33 20.13 26.04
CA TRP A 202 -12.96 21.54 26.03
C TRP A 202 -14.03 22.40 26.75
N PRO A 203 -13.64 23.46 27.48
CA PRO A 203 -14.59 24.40 28.07
C PRO A 203 -15.38 25.12 26.98
N ARG A 204 -16.69 25.31 27.20
CA ARG A 204 -17.54 26.09 26.30
C ARG A 204 -17.23 27.57 26.51
N TRP A 205 -16.96 28.29 25.42
CA TRP A 205 -16.78 29.73 25.43
C TRP A 205 -18.07 30.44 25.85
N PRO A 206 -18.01 31.49 26.70
CA PRO A 206 -19.17 32.31 26.99
C PRO A 206 -19.56 33.09 25.73
N SER A 207 -20.79 32.86 25.26
CA SER A 207 -21.38 33.64 24.16
C SER A 207 -21.56 35.08 24.61
N ALA A 208 -20.95 36.01 23.88
CA ALA A 208 -21.05 37.44 24.11
C ALA A 208 -22.51 37.88 24.16
N SER A 209 -22.94 38.31 25.35
CA SER A 209 -24.25 38.90 25.56
C SER A 209 -24.23 40.34 25.03
N ALA A 210 -25.16 40.60 24.10
CA ALA A 210 -25.76 41.87 23.73
C ALA A 210 -25.03 43.16 24.17
N ALA A 211 -24.42 43.84 23.21
CA ALA A 211 -24.12 45.27 23.34
C ALA A 211 -25.44 46.05 23.36
N SER A 212 -25.78 46.65 24.50
CA SER A 212 -26.80 47.71 24.58
C SER A 212 -26.19 49.02 24.06
N PRO A 213 -26.87 49.78 23.19
CA PRO A 213 -26.43 51.13 22.86
C PRO A 213 -26.80 52.08 24.01
N MET A 214 -25.80 52.74 24.59
CA MET A 214 -25.99 53.83 25.55
C MET A 214 -26.48 55.10 24.82
N ARG A 215 -27.44 55.78 25.46
CA ARG A 215 -27.77 57.20 25.28
C ARG A 215 -26.97 58.02 26.27
#